data_AF-A0ABC8TXK6-F1
#
_entry.id   AF-A0ABC8TXK6-F1
#
_cell.length_a   1.000
_cell.length_b   1.000
_cell.length_c   1.000
_cell.angle_alpha   90.00
_cell.angle_beta   90.00
_cell.angle_gamma   90.00
#
_symmetry.space_group_name_H-M   'P 1'
#
loop_
_entity.id
_entity.type
_entity.pdbx_description
1 polymer ?
#
loop_
_entity_poly.entity_id
_entity_poly.type
_entity_poly.pdbx_seq_one_letter_code
_entity_poly.pdbx_strand_id
1 'polypeptide(L)'
;MVRLAMYEKNAKAQAIFESDEIDELEDLITDFMSDSNDTRSDAKSIFEICTYKANLHLFANKLYRVLSSSHLDLNSCTISAILLRKTLINKFYVPFLLFPPETQSTLKRDLLKLIDTSVDTPTRPINKELCHTVSALADSLLPEKKWPEFLPFLFQLVKSDKKRALLIGAHLAEGLKELHSVTLNKELHSGLLQCLKTTTEGEDVRITVLEAAINFILRLEQKDLVNFQDMLTAMMSTLKALYSGNETINLAGMKRTFVRKQIVEMVKTILLMVDDHSLEKETRRLAIEFVLTLVQFVLTLAEVERTTPRQLKKLIWRRCGTIMRRRINMGLGR
;
A
#
# COMPACT_ATOMS: atom_id res chain seq x y z
N MET A 1 -5.25 -40.13 1.58
CA MET A 1 -4.88 -38.98 0.74
C MET A 1 -4.77 -37.67 1.53
N VAL A 2 -5.83 -37.14 2.16
CA VAL A 2 -5.76 -35.84 2.88
C VAL A 2 -4.68 -35.78 3.99
N ARG A 3 -4.52 -36.83 4.79
CA ARG A 3 -3.47 -36.90 5.84
C ARG A 3 -2.04 -36.93 5.27
N LEU A 4 -1.85 -37.54 4.10
CA LEU A 4 -0.54 -37.61 3.44
C LEU A 4 -0.15 -36.24 2.89
N ALA A 5 -1.07 -35.55 2.21
CA ALA A 5 -0.85 -34.20 1.72
C ALA A 5 -0.55 -33.19 2.85
N MET A 6 -1.21 -33.34 4.01
CA MET A 6 -0.91 -32.50 5.18
C MET A 6 0.46 -32.82 5.80
N TYR A 7 0.88 -34.09 5.77
CA TYR A 7 2.21 -34.49 6.23
C TYR A 7 3.32 -33.92 5.34
N GLU A 8 3.16 -34.01 4.01
CA GLU A 8 4.10 -33.44 3.03
C GLU A 8 4.25 -31.93 3.20
N LYS A 9 3.14 -31.20 3.40
CA LYS A 9 3.16 -29.75 3.66
C LYS A 9 3.90 -29.40 4.95
N ASN A 10 3.72 -30.20 6.01
CA ASN A 10 4.45 -29.99 7.27
C ASN A 10 5.93 -30.28 7.14
N ALA A 11 6.30 -31.32 6.37
CA ALA A 11 7.69 -31.66 6.08
C ALA A 11 8.39 -30.53 5.30
N LYS A 12 7.78 -30.02 4.23
CA LYS A 12 8.29 -28.85 3.49
C LYS A 12 8.40 -27.61 4.38
N ALA A 13 7.35 -27.34 5.17
CA ALA A 13 7.40 -26.24 6.14
C ALA A 13 8.45 -26.45 7.23
N GLN A 14 8.95 -27.66 7.48
CA GLN A 14 10.00 -27.94 8.44
C GLN A 14 11.40 -27.80 7.82
N ALA A 15 11.58 -28.26 6.58
CA ALA A 15 12.80 -28.05 5.79
C ALA A 15 13.16 -26.56 5.68
N ILE A 16 12.15 -25.69 5.48
CA ILE A 16 12.34 -24.23 5.46
C ILE A 16 12.93 -23.68 6.77
N PHE A 17 12.70 -24.30 7.93
CA PHE A 17 13.34 -23.86 9.19
C PHE A 17 14.70 -24.53 9.40
N GLU A 18 14.83 -25.81 9.06
CA GLU A 18 16.03 -26.63 9.32
C GLU A 18 17.21 -26.28 8.42
N SER A 19 16.98 -25.92 7.16
CA SER A 19 18.05 -25.52 6.24
C SER A 19 18.55 -24.10 6.55
N ASP A 20 19.85 -23.87 6.70
CA ASP A 20 20.40 -22.51 6.81
C ASP A 20 20.40 -21.75 5.47
N GLU A 21 20.17 -22.44 4.36
CA GLU A 21 20.08 -21.86 3.02
C GLU A 21 18.68 -21.28 2.77
N ILE A 22 18.55 -20.47 1.72
CA ILE A 22 17.28 -19.83 1.35
C ILE A 22 16.56 -20.58 0.22
N ASP A 23 17.16 -21.61 -0.35
CA ASP A 23 16.70 -22.32 -1.55
C ASP A 23 15.28 -22.87 -1.38
N GLU A 24 15.00 -23.58 -0.27
CA GLU A 24 13.65 -24.09 0.06
C GLU A 24 12.59 -22.97 0.18
N LEU A 25 13.02 -21.77 0.60
CA LEU A 25 12.14 -20.61 0.65
C LEU A 25 11.97 -19.96 -0.72
N GLU A 26 13.01 -19.94 -1.56
CA GLU A 26 12.96 -19.48 -2.94
C GLU A 26 12.03 -20.37 -3.80
N ASP A 27 12.06 -21.68 -3.59
CA ASP A 27 11.13 -22.63 -4.19
C ASP A 27 9.68 -22.34 -3.76
N LEU A 28 9.45 -22.11 -2.47
CA LEU A 28 8.13 -21.71 -1.98
C LEU A 28 7.65 -20.39 -2.63
N ILE A 29 8.54 -19.41 -2.78
CA ILE A 29 8.22 -18.13 -3.45
C ILE A 29 7.89 -18.34 -4.92
N THR A 30 8.59 -19.25 -5.59
CA THR A 30 8.31 -19.66 -6.96
C THR A 30 6.93 -20.32 -7.07
N ASP A 31 6.57 -21.18 -6.12
CA ASP A 31 5.24 -21.81 -6.07
C ASP A 31 4.11 -20.77 -5.91
N PHE A 32 4.34 -19.64 -5.24
CA PHE A 32 3.36 -18.54 -5.16
C PHE A 32 3.10 -17.87 -6.52
N MET A 33 4.05 -17.97 -7.46
CA MET A 33 3.97 -17.40 -8.81
C MET A 33 3.45 -18.39 -9.86
N SER A 34 3.25 -19.67 -9.48
CA SER A 34 2.80 -20.70 -10.40
C SER A 34 1.44 -20.39 -11.06
N ASP A 35 1.29 -20.75 -12.33
CA ASP A 35 0.01 -20.68 -13.04
C ASP A 35 -1.02 -21.69 -12.50
N SER A 36 -0.56 -22.73 -11.80
CA SER A 36 -1.42 -23.73 -11.16
C SER A 36 -2.07 -23.19 -9.90
N ASN A 37 -3.41 -23.20 -9.86
CA ASN A 37 -4.16 -22.84 -8.66
C ASN A 37 -3.87 -23.77 -7.48
N ASP A 38 -3.65 -25.06 -7.75
CA ASP A 38 -3.38 -26.06 -6.72
C ASP A 38 -2.01 -25.81 -6.08
N THR A 39 -0.97 -25.58 -6.89
CA THR A 39 0.37 -25.23 -6.42
C THR A 39 0.36 -23.95 -5.58
N ARG A 40 -0.33 -22.90 -6.04
CA ARG A 40 -0.47 -21.65 -5.26
C ARG A 40 -1.27 -21.85 -3.97
N SER A 41 -2.24 -22.75 -3.95
CA SER A 41 -3.01 -23.08 -2.75
C SER A 41 -2.17 -23.86 -1.73
N ASP A 42 -1.32 -24.76 -2.22
CA ASP A 42 -0.38 -25.52 -1.40
C ASP A 42 0.69 -24.60 -0.81
N ALA A 43 1.26 -23.69 -1.60
CA ALA A 43 2.21 -22.67 -1.13
C ALA A 43 1.61 -21.80 0.00
N LYS A 44 0.36 -21.36 -0.16
CA LYS A 44 -0.36 -20.64 0.91
C LYS A 44 -0.51 -21.48 2.17
N SER A 45 -0.84 -22.76 2.03
CA SER A 45 -0.98 -23.68 3.17
C SER A 45 0.35 -23.86 3.91
N ILE A 46 1.46 -24.02 3.17
CA ILE A 46 2.81 -24.14 3.74
C ILE A 46 3.20 -22.84 4.47
N PHE A 47 2.96 -21.68 3.84
CA PHE A 47 3.18 -20.39 4.48
C PHE A 47 2.38 -20.23 5.78
N GLU A 48 1.10 -20.60 5.77
CA GLU A 48 0.26 -20.57 6.99
C GLU A 48 0.88 -21.43 8.10
N ILE A 49 1.32 -22.65 7.80
CA ILE A 49 2.03 -23.51 8.77
C ILE A 49 3.27 -22.80 9.33
N CYS A 50 4.09 -22.18 8.49
CA CYS A 50 5.26 -21.43 8.94
C CYS A 50 4.89 -20.27 9.88
N THR A 51 3.75 -19.59 9.64
CA THR A 51 3.31 -18.47 10.49
C THR A 51 2.84 -18.86 11.89
N TYR A 52 2.45 -20.13 12.10
CA TYR A 52 2.00 -20.63 13.41
C TYR A 52 3.11 -21.28 14.25
N LYS A 53 4.31 -21.45 13.69
CA LYS A 53 5.44 -22.04 14.42
C LYS A 53 6.08 -21.04 15.39
N ALA A 54 6.56 -21.54 16.53
CA ALA A 54 7.23 -20.73 17.56
C ALA A 54 8.47 -19.96 17.04
N ASN A 55 9.12 -20.48 15.99
CA ASN A 55 10.33 -19.90 15.40
C ASN A 55 10.04 -18.85 14.31
N LEU A 56 8.90 -18.16 14.38
CA LEU A 56 8.45 -17.16 13.40
C LEU A 56 9.52 -16.09 13.09
N HIS A 57 10.31 -15.71 14.08
CA HIS A 57 11.39 -14.75 13.94
C HIS A 57 12.51 -15.24 12.99
N LEU A 58 12.82 -16.54 12.98
CA LEU A 58 13.76 -17.15 12.03
C LEU A 58 13.22 -17.10 10.61
N PHE A 59 11.92 -17.37 10.43
CA PHE A 59 11.26 -17.29 9.14
C PHE A 59 11.26 -15.86 8.58
N ALA A 60 10.98 -14.86 9.43
CA ALA A 60 11.08 -13.45 9.06
C ALA A 60 12.49 -13.06 8.60
N ASN A 61 13.53 -13.53 9.30
CA ASN A 61 14.92 -13.30 8.92
C ASN A 61 15.27 -13.96 7.57
N LYS A 62 14.77 -15.17 7.29
CA LYS A 62 14.97 -15.82 5.99
C LYS A 62 14.30 -15.05 4.85
N LEU A 63 13.07 -14.57 5.05
CA LEU A 63 12.39 -13.69 4.09
C LEU A 63 13.18 -12.39 3.85
N TYR A 64 13.80 -11.82 4.87
CA TYR A 64 14.70 -10.68 4.71
C TYR A 64 15.97 -11.03 3.92
N ARG A 65 16.59 -12.20 4.16
CA ARG A 65 17.77 -12.65 3.40
C ARG A 65 17.47 -12.80 1.92
N VAL A 66 16.33 -13.40 1.58
CA VAL A 66 15.81 -13.47 0.20
C VAL A 66 15.68 -12.06 -0.38
N LEU A 67 15.03 -11.13 0.33
CA LEU A 67 14.89 -9.73 -0.12
C LEU A 67 16.21 -8.99 -0.29
N SER A 68 17.24 -9.39 0.45
CA SER A 68 18.58 -8.80 0.37
C SER A 68 19.44 -9.45 -0.70
N SER A 69 18.98 -10.55 -1.29
CA SER A 69 19.74 -11.27 -2.30
C SER A 69 19.67 -10.58 -3.65
N SER A 70 20.83 -10.48 -4.30
CA SER A 70 20.99 -9.75 -5.57
C SER A 70 20.58 -10.56 -6.79
N HIS A 71 20.45 -11.89 -6.68
CA HIS A 71 20.14 -12.77 -7.82
C HIS A 71 18.65 -12.91 -8.13
N LEU A 72 17.77 -12.49 -7.23
CA LEU A 72 16.33 -12.63 -7.39
C LEU A 72 15.72 -11.53 -8.24
N ASP A 73 14.74 -11.91 -9.05
CA ASP A 73 13.96 -10.99 -9.86
C ASP A 73 12.98 -10.14 -9.01
N LEU A 74 12.42 -9.10 -9.63
CA LEU A 74 11.53 -8.16 -8.95
C LEU A 74 10.24 -8.82 -8.42
N ASN A 75 9.68 -9.83 -9.10
CA ASN A 75 8.45 -10.49 -8.67
C ASN A 75 8.70 -11.32 -7.42
N SER A 76 9.81 -12.08 -7.39
CA SER A 76 10.26 -12.79 -6.20
C SER A 76 10.47 -11.86 -5.02
N CYS A 77 11.13 -10.72 -5.25
CA CYS A 77 11.31 -9.67 -4.23
C CYS A 77 9.96 -9.09 -3.77
N THR A 78 9.01 -8.89 -4.69
CA THR A 78 7.68 -8.33 -4.39
C THR A 78 6.87 -9.29 -3.50
N ILE A 79 6.86 -10.58 -3.82
CA ILE A 79 6.17 -11.60 -3.02
C ILE A 79 6.83 -11.74 -1.66
N SER A 80 8.15 -11.80 -1.61
CA SER A 80 8.90 -11.88 -0.36
C SER A 80 8.58 -10.72 0.58
N ALA A 81 8.48 -9.50 0.06
CA ALA A 81 8.08 -8.34 0.85
C ALA A 81 6.65 -8.46 1.38
N ILE A 82 5.70 -8.95 0.57
CA ILE A 82 4.31 -9.19 0.99
C ILE A 82 4.25 -10.24 2.10
N LEU A 83 4.96 -11.36 1.94
CA LEU A 83 5.02 -12.45 2.92
C LEU A 83 5.69 -11.98 4.21
N LEU A 84 6.76 -11.19 4.11
CA LEU A 84 7.42 -10.59 5.27
C LEU A 84 6.44 -9.68 6.04
N ARG A 85 5.69 -8.81 5.36
CA ARG A 85 4.67 -7.99 6.01
C ARG A 85 3.65 -8.82 6.79
N LYS A 86 3.14 -9.90 6.17
CA LYS A 86 2.16 -10.80 6.81
C LYS A 86 2.74 -11.55 8.01
N THR A 87 4.05 -11.77 8.01
CA THR A 87 4.79 -12.42 9.09
C THR A 87 5.01 -11.46 10.26
N LEU A 88 5.29 -10.20 9.97
CA LEU A 88 5.57 -9.17 10.98
C LEU A 88 4.29 -8.61 11.62
N ILE A 89 3.21 -8.52 10.84
CA ILE A 89 1.97 -7.83 11.19
C ILE A 89 0.78 -8.66 10.74
N ASN A 90 -0.13 -8.92 11.67
CA ASN A 90 -1.41 -9.55 11.40
C ASN A 90 -2.55 -8.56 11.69
N LYS A 91 -3.75 -8.84 11.17
CA LYS A 91 -4.96 -8.04 11.40
C LYS A 91 -5.31 -7.88 12.89
N PHE A 92 -4.92 -8.83 13.74
CA PHE A 92 -5.34 -8.89 15.14
C PHE A 92 -4.23 -8.52 16.14
N TYR A 93 -2.97 -8.60 15.75
CA TYR A 93 -1.83 -8.32 16.61
C TYR A 93 -0.57 -8.11 15.77
N VAL A 94 0.52 -7.69 16.42
CA VAL A 94 1.83 -7.44 15.79
C VAL A 94 2.80 -8.54 16.24
N PRO A 95 2.92 -9.68 15.51
CA PRO A 95 3.83 -10.76 15.87
C PRO A 95 5.27 -10.32 16.12
N PHE A 96 5.73 -9.28 15.39
CA PHE A 96 7.06 -8.72 15.57
C PHE A 96 7.37 -8.31 17.01
N LEU A 97 6.39 -7.85 17.79
CA LEU A 97 6.58 -7.47 19.19
C LEU A 97 6.90 -8.66 20.10
N LEU A 98 6.62 -9.89 19.65
CA LEU A 98 6.91 -11.14 20.36
C LEU A 98 8.28 -11.73 19.99
N PHE A 99 8.99 -11.14 19.03
CA PHE A 99 10.30 -11.65 18.61
C PHE A 99 11.36 -11.35 19.68
N PRO A 100 12.48 -12.10 19.72
CA PRO A 100 13.61 -11.76 20.58
C PRO A 100 14.07 -10.31 20.36
N PRO A 101 14.39 -9.54 21.41
CA PRO A 101 14.76 -8.12 21.28
C PRO A 101 15.94 -7.86 20.34
N GLU A 102 16.92 -8.78 20.31
CA GLU A 102 18.06 -8.72 19.39
C GLU A 102 17.62 -8.90 17.93
N THR A 103 16.71 -9.84 17.67
CA THR A 103 16.12 -10.02 16.34
C THR A 103 15.31 -8.81 15.91
N GLN A 104 14.52 -8.21 16.81
CA GLN A 104 13.78 -6.99 16.51
C GLN A 104 14.73 -5.85 16.11
N SER A 105 15.80 -5.65 16.89
CA SER A 105 16.77 -4.57 16.65
C SER A 105 17.52 -4.76 15.33
N THR A 106 17.95 -5.99 15.06
CA THR A 106 18.64 -6.38 13.83
C THR A 106 17.73 -6.16 12.62
N LEU A 107 16.52 -6.72 12.63
CA LEU A 107 15.60 -6.63 11.50
C LEU A 107 15.17 -5.18 11.22
N LYS A 108 14.96 -4.34 12.24
CA LYS A 108 14.69 -2.90 12.05
C LYS A 108 15.82 -2.22 11.30
N ARG A 109 17.05 -2.35 11.79
CA ARG A 109 18.25 -1.75 11.16
C ARG A 109 18.42 -2.22 9.73
N ASP A 110 18.30 -3.52 9.54
CA ASP A 110 18.56 -4.20 8.28
C ASP A 110 17.51 -3.84 7.22
N LEU A 111 16.23 -3.70 7.61
CA LEU A 111 15.16 -3.18 6.73
C LEU A 111 15.42 -1.73 6.28
N LEU A 112 15.84 -0.85 7.20
CA LEU A 112 16.16 0.54 6.83
C LEU A 112 17.35 0.59 5.88
N LYS A 113 18.40 -0.20 6.16
CA LYS A 113 19.57 -0.33 5.29
C LYS A 113 19.18 -0.87 3.91
N LEU A 114 18.26 -1.84 3.83
CA LEU A 114 17.81 -2.38 2.55
C LEU A 114 17.07 -1.32 1.72
N ILE A 115 16.25 -0.46 2.33
CA ILE A 115 15.64 0.69 1.63
C ILE A 115 16.73 1.65 1.15
N ASP A 116 17.68 2.01 2.01
CA ASP A 116 18.73 2.99 1.69
C ASP A 116 19.67 2.50 0.58
N THR A 117 20.09 1.24 0.64
CA THR A 117 21.02 0.62 -0.33
C THR A 117 20.34 0.30 -1.66
N SER A 118 19.01 0.33 -1.72
CA SER A 118 18.25 0.04 -2.94
C SER A 118 18.35 1.12 -4.02
N VAL A 119 19.29 2.09 -3.92
CA VAL A 119 19.52 3.18 -4.87
C VAL A 119 19.41 2.68 -6.31
N ASP A 120 18.63 3.39 -7.11
CA ASP A 120 18.16 2.99 -8.44
C ASP A 120 19.31 2.57 -9.36
N THR A 121 19.60 1.28 -9.38
CA THR A 121 20.29 0.65 -10.50
C THR A 121 19.22 0.28 -11.54
N PRO A 122 19.51 0.41 -12.84
CA PRO A 122 18.55 0.03 -13.89
C PRO A 122 18.10 -1.44 -13.81
N THR A 123 18.81 -2.25 -13.02
CA THR A 123 18.54 -3.67 -12.78
C THR A 123 17.68 -3.97 -11.56
N ARG A 124 17.42 -3.01 -10.66
CA ARG A 124 16.63 -3.23 -9.44
C ARG A 124 15.71 -2.05 -9.11
N PRO A 125 14.53 -1.96 -9.74
CA PRO A 125 13.59 -0.88 -9.48
C PRO A 125 13.06 -0.93 -8.04
N ILE A 126 12.50 0.19 -7.57
CA ILE A 126 11.89 0.32 -6.24
C ILE A 126 10.88 -0.81 -6.00
N ASN A 127 11.19 -1.67 -5.02
CA ASN A 127 10.23 -2.66 -4.53
C ASN A 127 9.19 -1.94 -3.65
N LYS A 128 8.09 -1.51 -4.26
CA LYS A 128 7.00 -0.81 -3.54
C LYS A 128 6.45 -1.62 -2.36
N GLU A 129 6.43 -2.95 -2.46
CA GLU A 129 5.94 -3.78 -1.36
C GLU A 129 6.88 -3.76 -0.18
N LEU A 130 8.19 -3.62 -0.39
CA LEU A 130 9.14 -3.42 0.69
C LEU A 130 8.87 -2.11 1.42
N CYS A 131 8.65 -1.00 0.69
CA CYS A 131 8.22 0.27 1.29
C CYS A 131 6.93 0.08 2.10
N HIS A 132 5.92 -0.59 1.54
CA HIS A 132 4.68 -0.87 2.25
C HIS A 132 4.87 -1.74 3.50
N THR A 133 5.81 -2.69 3.48
CA THR A 133 6.15 -3.54 4.63
C THR A 133 6.77 -2.71 5.75
N VAL A 134 7.74 -1.86 5.41
CA VAL A 134 8.39 -0.96 6.35
C VAL A 134 7.40 0.05 6.93
N SER A 135 6.56 0.67 6.09
CA SER A 135 5.50 1.58 6.55
C SER A 135 4.54 0.90 7.49
N ALA A 136 4.02 -0.28 7.15
CA ALA A 136 3.06 -0.97 8.01
C ALA A 136 3.69 -1.31 9.36
N LEU A 137 4.96 -1.72 9.38
CA LEU A 137 5.66 -2.05 10.63
C LEU A 137 5.87 -0.79 11.46
N ALA A 138 6.35 0.29 10.85
CA ALA A 138 6.51 1.57 11.51
C ALA A 138 5.18 2.08 12.08
N ASP A 139 4.10 1.99 11.32
CA ASP A 139 2.77 2.42 11.76
C ASP A 139 2.31 1.71 13.04
N SER A 140 2.67 0.43 13.19
CA SER A 140 2.37 -0.36 14.38
C SER A 140 3.27 -0.11 15.59
N LEU A 141 4.47 0.46 15.37
CA LEU A 141 5.49 0.65 16.41
C LEU A 141 5.64 2.10 16.87
N LEU A 142 5.25 3.07 16.03
CA LEU A 142 5.37 4.49 16.31
C LEU A 142 4.54 4.97 17.51
N PRO A 143 3.28 4.53 17.72
CA PRO A 143 2.49 4.96 18.87
C PRO A 143 3.18 4.66 20.22
N GLU A 144 3.81 3.49 20.29
CA GLU A 144 4.53 3.03 21.49
C GLU A 144 6.01 3.46 21.51
N LYS A 145 6.46 4.27 20.55
CA LYS A 145 7.85 4.75 20.40
C LYS A 145 8.89 3.61 20.35
N LYS A 146 8.52 2.45 19.79
CA LYS A 146 9.37 1.24 19.71
C LYS A 146 10.35 1.20 18.53
N TRP A 147 10.32 2.22 17.68
CA TRP A 147 11.23 2.37 16.53
C TRP A 147 11.77 3.81 16.39
N PRO A 148 12.62 4.27 17.32
CA PRO A 148 13.11 5.66 17.34
C PRO A 148 13.95 6.03 16.10
N GLU A 149 14.58 5.06 15.45
CA GLU A 149 15.44 5.27 14.29
C GLU A 149 14.66 5.57 13.00
N PHE A 150 13.37 5.23 12.95
CA PHE A 150 12.56 5.32 11.74
C PHE A 150 12.31 6.76 11.28
N LEU A 151 11.99 7.69 12.19
CA LEU A 151 11.69 9.07 11.82
C LEU A 151 12.93 9.82 11.31
N PRO A 152 14.10 9.77 11.99
CA PRO A 152 15.34 10.32 11.44
C PRO A 152 15.64 9.79 10.05
N PHE A 153 15.48 8.47 9.85
CA PHE A 153 15.64 7.83 8.54
C PHE A 153 14.66 8.40 7.51
N LEU A 154 13.37 8.50 7.82
CA LEU A 154 12.37 9.05 6.90
C LEU A 154 12.69 10.50 6.52
N PHE A 155 13.11 11.34 7.47
CA PHE A 155 13.52 12.73 7.19
C PHE A 155 14.77 12.80 6.32
N GLN A 156 15.72 11.89 6.47
CA GLN A 156 16.86 11.78 5.57
C GLN A 156 16.41 11.36 4.18
N LEU A 157 15.52 10.37 4.10
CA LEU A 157 14.99 9.85 2.84
C LEU A 157 14.22 10.92 2.06
N VAL A 158 13.46 11.79 2.73
CA VAL A 158 12.79 12.95 2.10
C VAL A 158 13.80 13.85 1.34
N LYS A 159 15.04 13.93 1.81
CA LYS A 159 16.09 14.77 1.20
C LYS A 159 16.84 14.04 0.08
N SER A 160 17.15 12.76 0.25
CA SER A 160 17.96 11.98 -0.69
C SER A 160 17.12 11.31 -1.79
N ASP A 161 15.94 10.84 -1.45
CA ASP A 161 15.07 10.04 -2.31
C ASP A 161 13.60 10.30 -2.00
N LYS A 162 13.11 11.41 -2.54
CA LYS A 162 11.73 11.86 -2.37
C LYS A 162 10.75 10.74 -2.72
N LYS A 163 10.97 9.99 -3.80
CA LYS A 163 10.02 8.97 -4.26
C LYS A 163 9.85 7.85 -3.23
N ARG A 164 10.94 7.29 -2.70
CA ARG A 164 10.88 6.26 -1.65
C ARG A 164 10.32 6.83 -0.35
N ALA A 165 10.68 8.06 0.01
CA ALA A 165 10.15 8.74 1.19
C ALA A 165 8.63 8.93 1.13
N LEU A 166 8.10 9.31 -0.03
CA LEU A 166 6.66 9.49 -0.22
C LEU A 166 5.92 8.16 -0.16
N LEU A 167 6.46 7.13 -0.80
CA LEU A 167 5.95 5.76 -0.72
C LEU A 167 5.82 5.28 0.73
N ILE A 168 6.85 5.54 1.54
CA ILE A 168 6.86 5.12 2.93
C ILE A 168 5.92 6.00 3.77
N GLY A 169 6.07 7.32 3.68
CA GLY A 169 5.36 8.29 4.51
C GLY A 169 3.84 8.26 4.30
N ALA A 170 3.39 8.11 3.06
CA ALA A 170 1.98 8.05 2.74
C ALA A 170 1.26 6.80 3.27
N HIS A 171 1.97 5.70 3.47
CA HIS A 171 1.38 4.42 3.89
C HIS A 171 1.37 4.20 5.40
N LEU A 172 1.89 5.15 6.16
CA LEU A 172 1.61 5.23 7.58
C LEU A 172 0.09 5.54 7.66
N ALA A 173 -0.71 4.92 8.53
CA ALA A 173 -2.15 5.23 8.73
C ALA A 173 -2.48 5.79 10.14
N GLU A 174 -1.93 5.22 11.21
CA GLU A 174 -2.20 5.62 12.60
C GLU A 174 -0.98 6.21 13.33
N GLY A 175 0.22 5.67 13.13
CA GLY A 175 1.45 6.03 13.85
C GLY A 175 1.91 7.50 13.73
N LEU A 176 1.65 8.17 12.61
CA LEU A 176 1.92 9.61 12.47
C LEU A 176 0.80 10.53 12.96
N LYS A 177 -0.39 10.03 13.32
CA LYS A 177 -1.42 10.92 13.91
C LYS A 177 -0.94 11.45 15.26
N GLU A 178 -0.25 10.61 16.04
CA GLU A 178 0.30 10.97 17.35
C GLU A 178 1.58 11.81 17.24
N LEU A 179 2.35 11.61 16.17
CA LEU A 179 3.47 12.46 15.80
C LEU A 179 2.93 13.65 15.01
N HIS A 180 2.40 14.66 15.71
CA HIS A 180 1.99 15.97 15.16
C HIS A 180 3.17 16.77 14.53
N SER A 181 3.99 16.14 13.68
CA SER A 181 5.08 16.80 12.98
C SER A 181 4.51 17.57 11.80
N VAL A 182 4.15 18.83 12.07
CA VAL A 182 3.78 19.82 11.04
C VAL A 182 4.83 19.85 9.93
N THR A 183 6.12 19.70 10.28
CA THR A 183 7.23 19.66 9.32
C THR A 183 7.15 18.44 8.40
N LEU A 184 6.94 17.24 8.94
CA LEU A 184 6.83 16.02 8.11
C LEU A 184 5.63 16.10 7.15
N ASN A 185 4.48 16.57 7.64
CA ASN A 185 3.28 16.71 6.80
C ASN A 185 3.50 17.72 5.66
N LYS A 186 4.21 18.83 5.91
CA LYS A 186 4.56 19.81 4.88
C LYS A 186 5.50 19.23 3.82
N GLU A 187 6.52 18.49 4.22
CA GLU A 187 7.47 17.86 3.29
C GLU A 187 6.83 16.73 2.47
N LEU A 188 5.98 15.92 3.10
CA LEU A 188 5.22 14.87 2.39
C LEU A 188 4.23 15.49 1.40
N HIS A 189 3.55 16.57 1.79
CA HIS A 189 2.65 17.30 0.89
C HIS A 189 3.39 17.89 -0.31
N SER A 190 4.47 18.63 -0.07
CA SER A 190 5.23 19.28 -1.14
C SER A 190 5.80 18.23 -2.12
N GLY A 191 6.33 17.12 -1.58
CA GLY A 191 6.81 16.00 -2.38
C GLY A 191 5.71 15.32 -3.20
N LEU A 192 4.58 14.95 -2.57
CA LEU A 192 3.47 14.29 -3.26
C LEU A 192 2.88 15.18 -4.35
N LEU A 193 2.73 16.47 -4.07
CA LEU A 193 2.19 17.43 -5.03
C LEU A 193 3.13 17.59 -6.22
N GLN A 194 4.45 17.66 -5.98
CA GLN A 194 5.46 17.70 -7.03
C GLN A 194 5.39 16.44 -7.91
N CYS A 195 5.32 15.25 -7.31
CA CYS A 195 5.24 14.00 -8.04
C CYS A 195 3.93 13.88 -8.85
N LEU A 196 2.77 14.25 -8.30
CA LEU A 196 1.49 14.21 -9.02
C LEU A 196 1.45 15.15 -10.24
N LYS A 197 2.09 16.32 -10.14
CA LYS A 197 2.19 17.30 -11.23
C LYS A 197 3.18 16.87 -12.32
N THR A 198 4.08 15.95 -12.01
CA THR A 198 5.12 15.51 -12.94
C THR A 198 4.55 14.45 -13.89
N THR A 199 4.28 14.82 -15.14
CA THR A 199 3.65 13.96 -16.15
C THR A 199 4.63 13.07 -16.92
N THR A 200 5.93 13.27 -16.73
CA THR A 200 7.01 12.59 -17.46
C THR A 200 7.31 11.18 -16.94
N GLU A 201 6.71 10.77 -15.82
CA GLU A 201 6.93 9.44 -15.23
C GLU A 201 6.00 8.37 -15.83
N GLY A 202 6.47 7.11 -15.82
CA GLY A 202 5.71 5.96 -16.30
C GLY A 202 4.41 5.72 -15.51
N GLU A 203 3.47 4.99 -16.12
CA GLU A 203 2.12 4.75 -15.57
C GLU A 203 2.14 4.17 -14.14
N ASP A 204 2.97 3.15 -13.90
CA ASP A 204 3.09 2.50 -12.58
C ASP A 204 3.49 3.47 -11.48
N VAL A 205 4.36 4.43 -11.80
CA VAL A 205 4.81 5.44 -10.85
C VAL A 205 3.67 6.41 -10.55
N ARG A 206 2.94 6.86 -11.58
CA ARG A 206 1.77 7.74 -11.41
C ARG A 206 0.67 7.08 -10.60
N ILE A 207 0.40 5.79 -10.81
CA ILE A 207 -0.54 5.01 -9.97
C ILE A 207 -0.06 5.01 -8.51
N THR A 208 1.21 4.71 -8.30
CA THR A 208 1.81 4.61 -6.96
C THR A 208 1.76 5.95 -6.21
N VAL A 209 2.08 7.06 -6.88
CA VAL A 209 2.02 8.41 -6.30
C VAL A 209 0.57 8.80 -6.00
N LEU A 210 -0.38 8.42 -6.85
CA LEU A 210 -1.80 8.64 -6.61
C LEU A 210 -2.30 7.85 -5.40
N GLU A 211 -1.93 6.56 -5.26
CA GLU A 211 -2.24 5.75 -4.07
C GLU A 211 -1.67 6.37 -2.79
N ALA A 212 -0.43 6.88 -2.85
CA ALA A 212 0.21 7.56 -1.75
C ALA A 212 -0.52 8.86 -1.36
N ALA A 213 -0.85 9.72 -2.33
CA ALA A 213 -1.58 10.97 -2.07
C ALA A 213 -2.96 10.72 -1.46
N ILE A 214 -3.66 9.68 -1.94
CA ILE A 214 -4.93 9.20 -1.37
C ILE A 214 -4.78 8.83 0.11
N ASN A 215 -3.81 7.96 0.43
CA ASN A 215 -3.62 7.49 1.80
C ASN A 215 -3.26 8.65 2.74
N PHE A 216 -2.47 9.59 2.24
CA PHE A 216 -2.10 10.80 2.97
C PHE A 216 -3.32 11.66 3.30
N ILE A 217 -4.19 11.97 2.33
CA ILE A 217 -5.42 12.75 2.56
C ILE A 217 -6.35 12.04 3.55
N LEU A 218 -6.50 10.71 3.43
CA LEU A 218 -7.34 9.93 4.34
C LEU A 218 -6.88 9.98 5.80
N ARG A 219 -5.62 10.36 6.03
CA ARG A 219 -5.06 10.47 7.38
C ARG A 219 -5.31 11.82 8.04
N LEU A 220 -5.52 12.88 7.25
CA LEU A 220 -5.64 14.24 7.73
C LEU A 220 -6.96 14.43 8.51
N GLU A 221 -6.93 15.29 9.52
CA GLU A 221 -8.15 15.73 10.18
C GLU A 221 -8.92 16.70 9.29
N GLN A 222 -10.24 16.82 9.51
CA GLN A 222 -11.10 17.66 8.69
C GLN A 222 -10.64 19.13 8.64
N LYS A 223 -10.13 19.66 9.76
CA LYS A 223 -9.59 21.02 9.86
C LYS A 223 -8.37 21.23 8.95
N ASP A 224 -7.59 20.17 8.73
CA ASP A 224 -6.36 20.23 7.96
C ASP A 224 -6.66 20.13 6.45
N LEU A 225 -7.73 19.44 6.03
CA LEU A 225 -8.11 19.25 4.62
C LEU A 225 -8.18 20.55 3.82
N VAL A 226 -8.53 21.66 4.46
CA VAL A 226 -8.58 23.00 3.85
C VAL A 226 -7.21 23.43 3.30
N ASN A 227 -6.12 22.97 3.91
CA ASN A 227 -4.75 23.32 3.52
C ASN A 227 -4.21 22.46 2.35
N PHE A 228 -4.95 21.45 1.90
CA PHE A 228 -4.48 20.44 0.93
C PHE A 228 -5.41 20.37 -0.30
N GLN A 229 -6.11 21.46 -0.62
CA GLN A 229 -7.04 21.54 -1.76
C GLN A 229 -6.30 21.42 -3.11
N ASP A 230 -5.07 21.90 -3.17
CA ASP A 230 -4.18 21.77 -4.33
C ASP A 230 -3.85 20.30 -4.66
N MET A 231 -3.76 19.45 -3.64
CA MET A 231 -3.55 18.00 -3.77
C MET A 231 -4.76 17.33 -4.44
N LEU A 232 -5.99 17.73 -4.10
CA LEU A 232 -7.19 17.20 -4.76
C LEU A 232 -7.20 17.51 -6.26
N THR A 233 -6.84 18.73 -6.63
CA THR A 233 -6.74 19.15 -8.04
C THR A 233 -5.68 18.33 -8.77
N ALA A 234 -4.50 18.15 -8.16
CA ALA A 234 -3.44 17.35 -8.74
C ALA A 234 -3.85 15.87 -8.90
N MET A 235 -4.45 15.27 -7.87
CA MET A 235 -4.93 13.89 -7.90
C MET A 235 -5.99 13.66 -8.99
N MET A 236 -6.92 14.60 -9.16
CA MET A 236 -7.90 14.52 -10.25
C MET A 236 -7.24 14.60 -11.62
N SER A 237 -6.28 15.51 -11.80
CA SER A 237 -5.55 15.64 -13.06
C SER A 237 -4.80 14.35 -13.39
N THR A 238 -4.08 13.78 -12.43
CA THR A 238 -3.38 12.49 -12.58
C THR A 238 -4.35 11.37 -12.92
N LEU A 239 -5.49 11.27 -12.23
CA LEU A 239 -6.51 10.25 -12.50
C LEU A 239 -7.10 10.40 -13.91
N LYS A 240 -7.39 11.63 -14.36
CA LYS A 240 -7.88 11.91 -15.72
C LYS A 240 -6.84 11.53 -16.77
N ALA A 241 -5.57 11.88 -16.56
CA ALA A 241 -4.49 11.53 -17.48
C ALA A 241 -4.31 10.01 -17.62
N LEU A 242 -4.35 9.28 -16.50
CA LEU A 242 -4.32 7.81 -16.49
C LEU A 242 -5.54 7.20 -17.20
N TYR A 243 -6.70 7.84 -17.14
CA TYR A 243 -7.92 7.38 -17.79
C TYR A 243 -7.97 7.68 -19.30
N SER A 244 -7.39 8.79 -19.75
CA SER A 244 -7.38 9.21 -21.15
C SER A 244 -6.31 8.56 -22.03
N GLY A 245 -5.37 7.82 -21.45
CA GLY A 245 -4.34 7.07 -22.20
C GLY A 245 -4.96 5.88 -22.93
N ASN A 246 -4.87 5.87 -24.25
CA ASN A 246 -5.60 4.97 -25.15
C ASN A 246 -4.97 3.56 -25.32
N GLU A 247 -4.31 3.05 -24.28
CA GLU A 247 -3.84 1.67 -24.22
C GLU A 247 -4.57 0.99 -23.06
N THR A 248 -5.41 -0.01 -23.39
CA THR A 248 -6.09 -0.95 -22.48
C THR A 248 -5.87 -0.66 -20.99
N ILE A 249 -6.82 0.01 -20.33
CA ILE A 249 -7.01 0.17 -18.87
C ILE A 249 -6.00 -0.69 -18.07
N ASN A 250 -4.74 -0.25 -17.92
CA ASN A 250 -3.74 -0.95 -17.13
C ASN A 250 -3.66 -0.37 -15.70
N LEU A 251 -4.73 0.33 -15.31
CA LEU A 251 -5.10 0.62 -13.93
C LEU A 251 -5.39 -0.65 -13.10
N ALA A 252 -5.24 -1.86 -13.67
CA ALA A 252 -5.12 -3.12 -12.94
C ALA A 252 -4.02 -3.06 -11.85
N GLY A 253 -3.06 -2.14 -11.98
CA GLY A 253 -2.08 -1.81 -10.95
C GLY A 253 -2.67 -1.26 -9.65
N MET A 254 -3.83 -0.58 -9.68
CA MET A 254 -4.56 -0.18 -8.46
C MET A 254 -5.19 -1.41 -7.83
N LYS A 255 -4.65 -1.84 -6.68
CA LYS A 255 -5.05 -3.12 -6.08
C LYS A 255 -6.55 -3.16 -5.76
N ARG A 256 -7.24 -4.26 -6.08
CA ARG A 256 -8.67 -4.46 -5.73
C ARG A 256 -8.99 -4.20 -4.25
N THR A 257 -8.05 -4.49 -3.36
CA THR A 257 -8.18 -4.23 -1.92
C THR A 257 -8.13 -2.73 -1.59
N PHE A 258 -7.31 -1.96 -2.31
CA PHE A 258 -7.22 -0.50 -2.23
C PHE A 258 -8.57 0.11 -2.65
N VAL A 259 -9.03 -0.24 -3.86
CA VAL A 259 -10.32 0.18 -4.42
C VAL A 259 -11.49 -0.18 -3.49
N ARG A 260 -11.52 -1.39 -2.93
CA ARG A 260 -12.63 -1.82 -2.08
C ARG A 260 -12.64 -1.17 -0.69
N LYS A 261 -11.48 -1.03 -0.04
CA LYS A 261 -11.40 -0.52 1.34
C LYS A 261 -11.37 0.99 1.41
N GLN A 262 -10.61 1.62 0.51
CA GLN A 262 -10.29 3.04 0.61
C GLN A 262 -11.33 3.92 -0.08
N ILE A 263 -11.98 3.46 -1.14
CA ILE A 263 -13.00 4.26 -1.84
C ILE A 263 -14.18 4.57 -0.94
N VAL A 264 -14.60 3.63 -0.08
CA VAL A 264 -15.72 3.89 0.84
C VAL A 264 -15.36 5.03 1.80
N GLU A 265 -14.16 4.98 2.37
CA GLU A 265 -13.73 6.00 3.33
C GLU A 265 -13.42 7.33 2.64
N MET A 266 -12.76 7.29 1.49
CA MET A 266 -12.48 8.45 0.67
C MET A 266 -13.74 9.15 0.18
N VAL A 267 -14.74 8.41 -0.29
CA VAL A 267 -16.02 8.99 -0.69
C VAL A 267 -16.68 9.65 0.53
N LYS A 268 -16.57 9.10 1.74
CA LYS A 268 -17.06 9.79 2.94
C LYS A 268 -16.27 11.06 3.22
N THR A 269 -14.94 11.00 3.28
CA THR A 269 -14.06 12.14 3.56
C THR A 269 -14.28 13.27 2.56
N ILE A 270 -14.32 12.94 1.27
CA ILE A 270 -14.53 13.94 0.22
C ILE A 270 -15.97 14.46 0.22
N LEU A 271 -16.97 13.64 0.60
CA LEU A 271 -18.33 14.15 0.81
C LEU A 271 -18.42 15.11 2.00
N LEU A 272 -17.63 14.92 3.06
CA LEU A 272 -17.52 15.89 4.15
C LEU A 272 -16.93 17.21 3.64
N MET A 273 -15.95 17.17 2.73
CA MET A 273 -15.43 18.38 2.07
C MET A 273 -16.50 19.05 1.19
N VAL A 274 -17.34 18.28 0.50
CA VAL A 274 -18.47 18.85 -0.28
C VAL A 274 -19.47 19.57 0.63
N ASP A 275 -19.66 19.10 1.85
CA ASP A 275 -20.59 19.72 2.83
C ASP A 275 -19.95 20.88 3.61
N ASP A 276 -18.64 21.09 3.47
CA ASP A 276 -17.93 22.17 4.14
C ASP A 276 -18.08 23.50 3.37
N HIS A 277 -18.86 24.40 3.95
CA HIS A 277 -19.11 25.73 3.39
C HIS A 277 -17.91 26.67 3.50
N SER A 278 -16.89 26.35 4.30
CA SER A 278 -15.65 27.12 4.39
C SER A 278 -14.73 26.93 3.18
N LEU A 279 -14.89 25.84 2.44
CA LEU A 279 -14.14 25.57 1.22
C LEU A 279 -14.65 26.39 0.04
N GLU A 280 -13.80 26.61 -0.97
CA GLU A 280 -14.21 27.29 -2.18
C GLU A 280 -15.21 26.46 -3.00
N LYS A 281 -16.11 27.13 -3.74
CA LYS A 281 -17.10 26.46 -4.60
C LYS A 281 -16.43 25.55 -5.63
N GLU A 282 -15.29 25.98 -6.16
CA GLU A 282 -14.52 25.22 -7.15
C GLU A 282 -13.90 23.97 -6.53
N THR A 283 -13.36 24.06 -5.32
CA THR A 283 -12.87 22.90 -4.56
C THR A 283 -13.98 21.89 -4.28
N ARG A 284 -15.18 22.35 -3.87
CA ARG A 284 -16.34 21.45 -3.70
C ARG A 284 -16.79 20.81 -5.02
N ARG A 285 -16.71 21.53 -6.13
CA ARG A 285 -17.00 20.99 -7.48
C ARG A 285 -15.98 19.91 -7.85
N LEU A 286 -14.69 20.18 -7.64
CA LEU A 286 -13.60 19.23 -7.88
C LEU A 286 -13.72 17.98 -6.99
N ALA A 287 -14.07 18.15 -5.72
CA ALA A 287 -14.35 17.03 -4.82
C ALA A 287 -15.45 16.10 -5.37
N ILE A 288 -16.55 16.66 -5.88
CA ILE A 288 -17.61 15.88 -6.53
C ILE A 288 -17.10 15.18 -7.79
N GLU A 289 -16.43 15.91 -8.68
CA GLU A 289 -15.89 15.34 -9.91
C GLU A 289 -14.92 14.20 -9.64
N PHE A 290 -14.09 14.32 -8.60
CA PHE A 290 -13.11 13.31 -8.24
C PHE A 290 -13.83 12.04 -7.77
N VAL A 291 -14.82 12.18 -6.89
CA VAL A 291 -15.66 11.05 -6.46
C VAL A 291 -16.40 10.41 -7.64
N LEU A 292 -16.96 11.20 -8.55
CA LEU A 292 -17.66 10.68 -9.73
C LEU A 292 -16.69 9.93 -10.65
N THR A 293 -15.50 10.48 -10.91
CA THR A 293 -14.47 9.85 -11.74
C THR A 293 -14.01 8.53 -11.11
N LEU A 294 -13.78 8.51 -9.81
CA LEU A 294 -13.40 7.32 -9.06
C LEU A 294 -14.51 6.25 -9.05
N VAL A 295 -15.76 6.65 -8.88
CA VAL A 295 -16.90 5.73 -8.97
C VAL A 295 -17.03 5.16 -10.37
N GLN A 296 -16.93 5.99 -11.40
CA GLN A 296 -17.02 5.55 -12.79
C GLN A 296 -15.92 4.52 -13.09
N PHE A 297 -14.70 4.79 -12.63
CA PHE A 297 -13.58 3.86 -12.71
C PHE A 297 -13.89 2.50 -12.07
N VAL A 298 -14.44 2.48 -10.85
CA VAL A 298 -14.83 1.23 -10.15
C VAL A 298 -15.85 0.43 -10.95
N LEU A 299 -16.83 1.11 -11.55
CA LEU A 299 -17.86 0.45 -12.34
C LEU A 299 -17.27 -0.18 -13.61
N THR A 300 -16.42 0.56 -14.33
CA THR A 300 -15.74 0.06 -15.52
C THR A 300 -14.90 -1.18 -15.22
N LEU A 301 -14.10 -1.19 -14.15
CA LEU A 301 -13.33 -2.36 -13.74
C LEU A 301 -14.21 -3.57 -13.43
N ALA A 302 -15.34 -3.36 -12.75
CA ALA A 302 -16.24 -4.44 -12.38
C ALA A 302 -17.03 -5.04 -13.57
N GLU A 303 -17.22 -4.26 -14.63
CA GLU A 303 -17.83 -4.71 -15.88
C GLU A 303 -16.84 -5.58 -16.68
N VAL A 304 -15.58 -5.14 -16.79
CA VAL A 304 -14.49 -5.90 -17.43
C VAL A 304 -14.26 -7.24 -16.72
N GLU A 305 -14.23 -7.26 -15.38
CA GLU A 305 -13.99 -8.49 -14.61
C GLU A 305 -15.26 -9.36 -14.39
N ARG A 306 -16.43 -8.99 -14.93
CA ARG A 306 -17.74 -9.65 -14.71
C ARG A 306 -18.09 -9.93 -13.23
N THR A 307 -17.46 -9.23 -12.30
CA THR A 307 -17.55 -9.50 -10.86
C THR A 307 -17.80 -8.20 -10.10
N THR A 308 -19.07 -7.77 -10.05
CA THR A 308 -19.44 -6.64 -9.17
C THR A 308 -20.03 -7.14 -7.85
N PRO A 309 -19.41 -6.85 -6.69
CA PRO A 309 -20.04 -7.13 -5.40
C PRO A 309 -21.35 -6.32 -5.28
N ARG A 310 -22.48 -7.00 -5.04
CA ARG A 310 -23.81 -6.37 -4.90
C ARG A 310 -23.86 -5.22 -3.89
N GLN A 311 -23.02 -5.28 -2.85
CA GLN A 311 -22.89 -4.22 -1.84
C GLN A 311 -22.23 -2.95 -2.39
N LEU A 312 -21.24 -3.08 -3.28
CA LEU A 312 -20.57 -1.94 -3.91
C LEU A 312 -21.52 -1.23 -4.87
N LYS A 313 -22.28 -1.98 -5.68
CA LYS A 313 -23.38 -1.44 -6.51
C LYS A 313 -24.43 -0.70 -5.67
N LYS A 314 -24.88 -1.27 -4.54
CA LYS A 314 -25.85 -0.60 -3.65
C LYS A 314 -25.30 0.66 -2.99
N LEU A 315 -24.05 0.64 -2.54
CA LEU A 315 -23.40 1.79 -1.90
C LEU A 315 -23.19 2.92 -2.92
N ILE A 316 -22.65 2.58 -4.09
CA ILE A 316 -22.47 3.50 -5.23
C ILE A 316 -23.82 4.06 -5.63
N TRP A 317 -24.83 3.25 -5.89
CA TRP A 317 -26.14 3.74 -6.35
C TRP A 317 -26.84 4.65 -5.31
N ARG A 318 -26.79 4.29 -4.01
CA ARG A 318 -27.34 5.13 -2.93
C ARG A 318 -26.59 6.45 -2.76
N ARG A 319 -25.25 6.43 -2.75
CA ARG A 319 -24.43 7.64 -2.54
C ARG A 319 -24.34 8.48 -3.81
N CYS A 320 -24.29 7.88 -5.00
CA CYS A 320 -24.34 8.58 -6.29
C CYS A 320 -25.67 9.25 -6.53
N GLY A 321 -26.80 8.68 -6.10
CA GLY A 321 -28.08 9.39 -6.10
C GLY A 321 -28.08 10.64 -5.20
N THR A 322 -27.31 10.63 -4.12
CA THR A 322 -27.09 11.81 -3.26
C THR A 322 -26.10 12.79 -3.90
N ILE A 323 -25.01 12.29 -4.52
CA ILE A 323 -24.00 13.10 -5.21
C ILE A 323 -24.59 13.78 -6.45
N MET A 324 -25.38 13.09 -7.26
CA MET A 324 -26.09 13.66 -8.41
C MET A 324 -27.09 14.73 -7.97
N ARG A 325 -27.86 14.49 -6.91
CA ARG A 325 -28.75 15.51 -6.33
C ARG A 325 -27.97 16.73 -5.81
N ARG A 326 -26.81 16.54 -5.19
CA ARG A 326 -25.92 17.63 -4.75
C ARG A 326 -25.26 18.38 -5.92
N ARG A 327 -24.89 17.69 -7.00
CA ARG A 327 -24.40 18.29 -8.25
C ARG A 327 -25.47 19.18 -8.89
N ILE A 328 -26.72 18.71 -8.90
CA ILE A 328 -27.89 19.49 -9.36
C ILE A 328 -28.12 20.70 -8.45
N ASN A 329 -28.11 20.52 -7.12
CA ASN A 329 -28.32 21.60 -6.15
C ASN A 329 -27.21 22.66 -6.15
N MET A 330 -25.98 22.32 -6.54
CA MET A 330 -24.88 23.30 -6.69
C MET A 330 -24.86 24.01 -8.05
N GLY A 331 -25.87 23.78 -8.91
CA GLY A 331 -25.98 24.40 -10.23
C GLY A 331 -24.94 23.94 -11.24
N LEU A 332 -24.33 22.76 -11.01
CA LEU A 332 -23.26 22.18 -11.85
C LEU A 332 -23.82 21.30 -12.99
N GLY A 333 -25.04 21.60 -13.41
CA GLY A 333 -25.74 20.92 -14.50
C GLY A 333 -25.65 21.71 -15.79
N ARG A 334 -24.55 21.53 -16.52
CA ARG A 334 -24.50 21.43 -17.99
C ARG A 334 -23.38 20.47 -18.36
#